data_AF-X0V1D1-F1
#
_entry.id   AF-X0V1D1-F1
#
_cell.length_a   1.000
_cell.length_b   1.000
_cell.length_c   1.000
_cell.angle_alpha   90.00
_cell.angle_beta   90.00
_cell.angle_gamma   90.00
#
_symmetry.space_group_name_H-M   'P 1'
#
loop_
_entity.id
_entity.type
_entity.pdbx_description
1 polymer ?
#
loop_
_entity_poly.entity_id
_entity_poly.type
_entity_poly.pdbx_seq_one_letter_code
_entity_poly.pdbx_strand_id
1 'polypeptide(L)'
;MPFAQKNDQQYREKLAKKIAQLKKKKNAVILVHNYQRDEIQDIADILGDSLQLARAATKVDADIIEFCGVRFMAESASILNPDKKVLIPVKEAGCPLADMITPEKLKGLKAQYPDAACV
;
A
#
# COMPACT_ATOMS: atom_id res chain seq x y z
N MET A 1 5.40 -5.12 -32.37
CA MET A 1 4.15 -5.67 -32.92
C MET A 1 2.95 -4.90 -32.34
N PRO A 2 2.13 -4.19 -33.14
CA PRO A 2 1.12 -3.24 -32.64
C PRO A 2 -0.30 -3.82 -32.41
N PHE A 3 -0.52 -5.11 -32.68
CA PHE A 3 -1.89 -5.69 -32.72
C PHE A 3 -2.44 -6.18 -31.36
N ALA A 4 -1.64 -6.22 -30.28
CA ALA A 4 -2.10 -6.63 -28.95
C ALA A 4 -2.65 -5.48 -28.07
N GLN A 5 -2.49 -4.22 -28.50
CA GLN A 5 -2.66 -3.05 -27.62
C GLN A 5 -4.11 -2.56 -27.48
N LYS A 6 -4.95 -2.66 -28.51
CA LYS A 6 -6.32 -2.09 -28.48
C LYS A 6 -7.26 -2.79 -27.50
N ASN A 7 -7.21 -4.12 -27.44
CA ASN A 7 -8.06 -4.89 -26.52
C ASN A 7 -7.64 -4.72 -25.06
N ASP A 8 -6.34 -4.52 -24.82
CA ASP A 8 -5.81 -4.31 -23.47
C ASP A 8 -6.16 -2.92 -22.94
N GLN A 9 -6.04 -1.87 -23.76
CA GLN A 9 -6.46 -0.50 -23.40
C GLN A 9 -7.95 -0.45 -23.01
N GLN A 10 -8.83 -0.99 -23.86
CA GLN A 10 -10.27 -0.99 -23.61
C GLN A 10 -10.64 -1.80 -22.36
N TYR A 11 -9.92 -2.88 -22.10
CA TYR A 11 -10.08 -3.68 -20.89
C TYR A 11 -9.66 -2.90 -19.63
N ARG A 12 -8.51 -2.23 -19.65
CA ARG A 12 -8.03 -1.36 -18.56
C ARG A 12 -9.00 -0.23 -18.26
N GLU A 13 -9.51 0.45 -19.27
CA GLU A 13 -10.53 1.51 -19.09
C GLU A 13 -11.80 0.97 -18.44
N LYS A 14 -12.26 -0.22 -18.84
CA LYS A 14 -13.41 -0.89 -18.24
C LYS A 14 -13.14 -1.22 -16.76
N LEU A 15 -11.94 -1.70 -16.43
CA LEU A 15 -11.55 -1.97 -15.05
C LEU A 15 -11.45 -0.68 -14.23
N ALA A 16 -10.79 0.36 -14.73
CA ALA A 16 -10.66 1.66 -14.06
C ALA A 16 -12.04 2.27 -13.73
N LYS A 17 -12.99 2.21 -14.69
CA LYS A 17 -14.38 2.64 -14.44
C LYS A 17 -15.05 1.83 -13.34
N LYS A 18 -14.89 0.50 -13.35
CA LYS A 18 -15.44 -0.38 -12.31
C LYS A 18 -14.83 -0.11 -10.94
N ILE A 19 -13.52 0.12 -10.88
CA ILE A 19 -12.79 0.47 -9.65
C ILE A 19 -13.30 1.80 -9.11
N ALA A 20 -13.44 2.84 -9.94
CA ALA A 20 -13.97 4.13 -9.53
C ALA A 20 -15.40 4.05 -8.97
N GLN A 21 -16.27 3.24 -9.59
CA GLN A 21 -17.63 2.98 -9.11
C GLN A 21 -17.63 2.27 -7.75
N LEU A 22 -16.80 1.23 -7.59
CA LEU A 22 -16.69 0.49 -6.32
C LEU A 22 -16.10 1.34 -5.21
N LYS A 23 -15.08 2.13 -5.53
CA LYS A 23 -14.43 3.07 -4.62
C LYS A 23 -15.46 4.03 -4.02
N LYS A 24 -16.26 4.69 -4.87
CA LYS A 24 -17.32 5.59 -4.44
C LYS A 24 -18.39 4.87 -3.61
N LYS A 25 -18.86 3.70 -4.08
CA LYS A 25 -19.91 2.92 -3.38
C LYS A 25 -19.47 2.47 -1.98
N LYS A 26 -18.18 2.21 -1.78
CA LYS A 26 -17.62 1.68 -0.54
C LYS A 26 -16.98 2.75 0.35
N ASN A 27 -17.05 4.02 -0.04
CA ASN A 27 -16.31 5.10 0.63
C ASN A 27 -14.83 4.71 0.85
N ALA A 28 -14.17 4.28 -0.23
CA ALA A 28 -12.78 3.83 -0.19
C ALA A 28 -11.82 4.88 -0.76
N VAL A 29 -10.55 4.80 -0.34
CA VAL A 29 -9.43 5.56 -0.92
C VAL A 29 -8.34 4.58 -1.37
N ILE A 30 -7.70 4.87 -2.50
CA ILE A 30 -6.62 4.05 -3.06
C ILE A 30 -5.29 4.77 -2.88
N LEU A 31 -4.43 4.20 -2.03
CA LEU A 31 -3.07 4.67 -1.77
C LEU A 31 -2.10 3.85 -2.60
N VAL A 32 -1.26 4.50 -3.42
CA VAL A 32 -0.39 3.83 -4.38
C VAL A 32 1.05 4.23 -4.16
N HIS A 33 1.93 3.23 -4.02
CA HIS A 33 3.37 3.46 -3.94
C HIS A 33 3.98 3.76 -5.32
N ASN A 34 5.00 4.63 -5.35
CA ASN A 34 5.69 5.06 -6.58
C ASN A 34 6.26 3.92 -7.46
N TYR A 35 6.43 2.71 -6.91
CA TYR A 35 6.94 1.55 -7.65
C TYR A 35 5.84 0.68 -8.27
N GLN A 36 4.57 1.06 -8.14
CA GLN A 36 3.49 0.35 -8.80
C GLN A 36 3.51 0.58 -10.31
N ARG A 37 2.89 -0.33 -11.06
CA ARG A 37 2.76 -0.21 -12.52
C ARG A 37 1.94 1.02 -12.88
N ASP A 38 2.22 1.63 -14.02
CA ASP A 38 1.57 2.88 -14.48
C ASP A 38 0.04 2.80 -14.39
N GLU A 39 -0.57 1.69 -14.83
CA GLU A 39 -2.03 1.54 -14.80
C GLU A 39 -2.64 1.49 -13.38
N ILE A 40 -1.83 1.22 -12.36
CA ILE A 40 -2.22 1.26 -10.94
C ILE A 40 -2.01 2.66 -10.38
N GLN A 41 -0.98 3.38 -10.84
CA GLN A 41 -0.78 4.79 -10.49
C GLN A 41 -1.91 5.66 -11.05
N ASP A 42 -2.38 5.38 -12.28
CA ASP A 42 -3.47 6.11 -12.94
C ASP A 42 -4.80 6.09 -12.17
N ILE A 43 -5.03 5.09 -11.31
CA ILE A 43 -6.24 4.94 -10.50
C ILE A 43 -6.07 5.42 -9.04
N ALA A 44 -4.89 5.91 -8.68
CA ALA A 44 -4.57 6.37 -7.34
C ALA A 44 -5.43 7.58 -6.94
N ASP A 45 -5.87 7.62 -5.68
CA ASP A 45 -6.29 8.88 -5.07
C ASP A 45 -5.09 9.65 -4.53
N ILE A 46 -4.10 8.91 -4.01
CA ILE A 46 -2.86 9.45 -3.48
C ILE A 46 -1.71 8.56 -3.95
N LEU A 47 -0.77 9.18 -4.65
CA LEU A 47 0.48 8.58 -5.11
C LEU A 47 1.63 9.16 -4.28
N GLY A 48 2.53 8.29 -3.79
CA GLY A 48 3.68 8.77 -3.01
C GLY A 48 4.64 7.69 -2.54
N ASP A 49 5.65 8.13 -1.79
CA ASP A 49 6.58 7.26 -1.08
C ASP A 49 5.99 6.75 0.25
N SER A 50 6.74 5.92 0.96
CA SER A 50 6.30 5.33 2.24
C SER A 50 5.91 6.37 3.29
N LEU A 51 6.65 7.48 3.42
CA LEU A 51 6.39 8.48 4.45
C LEU A 51 5.15 9.31 4.09
N GLN A 52 5.05 9.73 2.84
CA GLN A 52 3.91 10.49 2.34
C GLN A 52 2.63 9.67 2.49
N LEU A 53 2.64 8.39 2.12
CA LEU A 53 1.47 7.53 2.23
C LEU A 53 1.07 7.25 3.68
N ALA A 54 2.04 7.03 4.59
CA ALA A 54 1.75 6.87 6.01
C ALA A 54 1.06 8.13 6.60
N ARG A 55 1.55 9.32 6.24
CA ARG A 55 0.95 10.60 6.69
C ARG A 55 -0.38 10.90 6.03
N ALA A 56 -0.57 10.46 4.78
CA ALA A 56 -1.83 10.61 4.07
C ALA A 56 -2.91 9.70 4.67
N ALA A 57 -2.56 8.45 4.97
CA ALA A 57 -3.48 7.46 5.53
C ALA A 57 -4.17 7.93 6.82
N THR A 58 -3.54 8.77 7.63
CA THR A 58 -4.15 9.31 8.87
C THR A 58 -5.13 10.47 8.64
N LYS A 59 -5.10 11.08 7.45
CA LYS A 59 -5.88 12.29 7.11
C LYS A 59 -7.08 12.00 6.21
N VAL A 60 -7.23 10.77 5.72
CA VAL A 60 -8.36 10.39 4.87
C VAL A 60 -9.60 10.10 5.71
N ASP A 61 -10.76 10.58 5.25
CA ASP A 61 -12.06 10.34 5.87
C ASP A 61 -12.76 9.06 5.32
N ALA A 62 -12.08 8.31 4.46
CA ALA A 62 -12.59 7.07 3.89
C ALA A 62 -12.68 5.93 4.92
N ASP A 63 -13.72 5.10 4.83
CA ASP A 63 -13.91 3.93 5.71
C ASP A 63 -12.96 2.78 5.34
N ILE A 64 -12.55 2.72 4.07
CA ILE A 64 -11.68 1.68 3.52
C ILE A 64 -10.44 2.30 2.87
N ILE A 65 -9.28 1.75 3.20
CA ILE A 65 -8.00 2.08 2.56
C ILE A 65 -7.56 0.86 1.75
N GLU A 66 -7.54 0.98 0.42
CA GLU A 66 -6.90 0.00 -0.46
C GLU A 66 -5.44 0.42 -0.67
N PHE A 67 -4.51 -0.36 -0.12
CA PHE A 67 -3.09 -0.04 -0.12
C PHE A 67 -2.35 -0.82 -1.22
N CYS A 68 -2.06 -0.15 -2.33
CA CYS A 68 -1.26 -0.68 -3.43
C CYS A 68 0.23 -0.48 -3.16
N GLY A 69 0.77 -1.33 -2.28
CA GLY A 69 2.17 -1.34 -1.86
C GLY A 69 2.59 -2.73 -1.39
N VAL A 70 3.48 -2.78 -0.40
CA VAL A 70 3.89 -4.02 0.26
C VAL A 70 3.32 -4.14 1.67
N ARG A 71 3.28 -5.35 2.21
CA ARG A 71 2.62 -5.75 3.45
C ARG A 71 2.92 -4.84 4.63
N PHE A 72 4.18 -4.57 4.93
CA PHE A 72 4.54 -3.74 6.10
C PHE A 72 3.97 -2.31 6.00
N MET A 73 3.83 -1.76 4.78
CA MET A 73 3.26 -0.43 4.58
C MET A 73 1.75 -0.45 4.85
N ALA A 74 1.05 -1.48 4.38
CA ALA A 74 -0.37 -1.67 4.64
C ALA A 74 -0.64 -1.92 6.13
N GLU A 75 0.19 -2.73 6.79
CA GLU A 75 0.14 -2.95 8.24
C GLU A 75 0.36 -1.63 9.00
N SER A 76 1.34 -0.82 8.59
CA SER A 76 1.57 0.51 9.17
C SER A 76 0.33 1.41 9.03
N ALA A 77 -0.31 1.42 7.85
CA ALA A 77 -1.54 2.16 7.64
C ALA A 77 -2.69 1.65 8.53
N SER A 78 -2.76 0.34 8.77
CA SER A 78 -3.75 -0.27 9.67
C SER A 78 -3.50 0.07 11.14
N ILE A 79 -2.24 0.08 11.58
CA ILE A 79 -1.85 0.48 12.94
C ILE A 79 -2.25 1.94 13.19
N LEU A 80 -2.03 2.80 12.20
CA LEU A 80 -2.36 4.22 12.27
C LEU A 80 -3.87 4.51 12.14
N ASN A 81 -4.67 3.55 11.70
CA ASN A 81 -6.11 3.69 11.48
C ASN A 81 -6.87 2.46 11.99
N PRO A 82 -6.93 2.23 13.32
CA PRO A 82 -7.47 1.01 13.90
C PRO A 82 -8.95 0.77 13.58
N ASP A 83 -9.73 1.85 13.36
CA ASP A 83 -11.16 1.77 13.07
C ASP A 83 -11.48 1.65 11.57
N LYS A 84 -10.48 1.79 10.69
CA LYS A 84 -10.66 1.73 9.23
C LYS A 84 -10.30 0.35 8.71
N LYS A 85 -10.95 -0.06 7.62
CA LYS A 85 -10.61 -1.30 6.94
C LYS A 85 -9.45 -1.09 5.98
N VAL A 86 -8.28 -1.64 6.29
CA VAL A 86 -7.12 -1.62 5.38
C VAL A 86 -7.06 -2.92 4.58
N LEU A 87 -6.92 -2.79 3.25
CA LEU A 87 -6.86 -3.89 2.30
C LEU A 87 -5.53 -3.83 1.53
N ILE A 88 -5.03 -5.00 1.14
CA ILE A 88 -3.91 -5.16 0.22
C ILE A 88 -4.36 -6.08 -0.93
N PRO A 89 -4.17 -5.71 -2.21
CA PRO A 89 -4.66 -6.51 -3.33
C PRO A 89 -4.04 -7.90 -3.42
N VAL A 90 -2.76 -8.00 -3.04
CA VAL A 90 -1.95 -9.23 -3.08
C VAL A 90 -1.34 -9.44 -1.69
N LYS A 91 -1.79 -10.47 -0.97
CA LYS A 91 -1.37 -10.73 0.42
C LYS A 91 0.12 -11.05 0.53
N GLU A 92 0.67 -11.62 -0.52
CA GLU A 92 2.05 -12.08 -0.64
C GLU A 92 3.02 -10.96 -1.05
N ALA A 93 2.53 -9.75 -1.31
CA ALA A 93 3.37 -8.60 -1.65
C ALA A 93 4.20 -8.16 -0.42
N GLY A 94 5.31 -8.86 -0.16
CA GLY A 94 6.22 -8.61 0.96
C GLY A 94 7.42 -7.74 0.60
N CYS A 95 8.29 -7.51 1.60
CA CYS A 95 9.59 -6.86 1.42
C CYS A 95 10.67 -7.76 2.04
N PRO A 96 11.49 -8.45 1.24
CA PRO A 96 12.50 -9.37 1.77
C PRO A 96 13.45 -8.70 2.76
N LEU A 97 13.78 -7.42 2.55
CA LEU A 97 14.62 -6.64 3.45
C LEU A 97 13.96 -6.45 4.83
N ALA A 98 12.66 -6.13 4.86
CA ALA A 98 11.91 -5.99 6.10
C ALA A 98 11.82 -7.34 6.85
N ASP A 99 11.72 -8.44 6.10
CA ASP A 99 11.65 -9.79 6.67
C ASP A 99 13.02 -10.32 7.19
N MET A 100 14.14 -9.60 7.00
CA MET A 100 15.47 -10.05 7.45
C MET A 100 15.68 -9.96 8.97
N ILE A 101 15.01 -9.00 9.63
CA ILE A 101 15.10 -8.78 11.06
C ILE A 101 14.00 -9.57 11.79
N THR A 102 14.35 -10.21 12.91
CA THR A 102 13.40 -10.93 13.76
C THR A 102 13.42 -10.36 15.19
N PRO A 103 12.35 -10.56 15.98
CA PRO A 103 12.31 -10.13 17.38
C PRO A 103 13.49 -10.64 18.21
N GLU A 104 13.94 -11.88 17.97
CA GLU A 104 15.05 -12.50 18.69
C GLU A 104 16.38 -11.83 18.35
N LYS A 105 16.63 -11.58 17.06
CA LYS A 105 17.83 -10.85 16.60
C LYS A 105 17.87 -9.44 17.20
N LEU A 106 16.73 -8.74 17.22
CA LEU A 106 16.63 -7.39 17.78
C LEU A 106 16.92 -7.38 19.29
N LYS A 107 16.36 -8.34 20.04
CA LYS A 107 16.64 -8.49 21.48
C LYS A 107 18.11 -8.75 21.75
N GLY A 108 18.77 -9.57 20.92
CA GLY A 108 20.21 -9.82 21.01
C GLY A 108 21.04 -8.55 20.83
N LEU A 109 20.73 -7.75 19.80
CA LEU A 109 21.41 -6.47 19.56
C LEU A 109 21.18 -5.47 20.70
N LYS A 110 19.96 -5.43 21.27
CA LYS A 110 19.66 -4.57 22.42
C LYS A 110 20.40 -4.98 23.69
N ALA A 111 20.63 -6.27 23.92
CA ALA A 111 21.44 -6.72 25.03
C ALA A 111 22.92 -6.33 24.85
N GLN A 112 23.43 -6.33 23.62
CA GLN A 112 24.80 -5.92 23.30
C GLN A 112 25.02 -4.40 23.39
N TYR A 113 24.01 -3.61 23.01
CA TYR A 113 24.04 -2.15 22.99
C TYR A 113 22.85 -1.57 23.77
N PRO A 114 22.86 -1.63 25.12
CA PRO A 114 21.70 -1.28 25.94
C PRO A 114 21.29 0.19 25.82
N ASP A 115 22.27 1.10 25.71
CA ASP A 115 22.03 2.54 25.64
C ASP A 115 21.76 3.06 24.21
N ALA A 116 21.90 2.20 23.19
CA ALA A 116 21.67 2.58 21.80
C ALA A 116 20.17 2.64 21.49
N ALA A 117 19.73 3.68 20.77
CA ALA A 117 18.35 3.79 20.30
C ALA A 117 17.99 2.66 19.29
N CYS A 118 16.74 2.20 19.29
CA CYS A 118 16.21 1.36 18.20
C CYS A 118 15.51 2.30 17.23
N VAL A 119 15.96 2.35 15.98
CA VAL A 119 15.40 3.17 14.91
C VAL A 119 15.06 2.30 13.71
#